data_AF-A0A838KNQ7-F1
#
_entry.id   AF-A0A838KNQ7-F1
#
_cell.length_a   1.000
_cell.length_b   1.000
_cell.length_c   1.000
_cell.angle_alpha   90.00
_cell.angle_beta   90.00
_cell.angle_gamma   90.00
#
_symmetry.space_group_name_H-M   'P 1'
#
loop_
_entity.id
_entity.type
_entity.pdbx_description
1 polymer ?
#
loop_
_entity_poly.entity_id
_entity_poly.type
_entity_poly.pdbx_seq_one_letter_code
_entity_poly.pdbx_strand_id
1 'polypeptide(L)'
;VSGGDDGGLRAMAKEFAGAWPYLELIAHGSGLTDPLDRRVVEAYWVGSPRLDQLGIPAIANSMEDRFRFKSGPQFSSLAEGVLAGGVPHHSFAVFCIYPWVGLLGDDRRAAQALTVLDRCRIRWGRVLSLDGDQVVVESAPLTWDGRRLDYGPPQAETVVRSIGGVGMVQKLEVGDWVSLHWEWVCDKVSERQRRFLRHFTDRHMAIVNEAGAHSGPAAMLG
;
A
#
# COMPACT_ATOMS: atom_id res chain seq x y z
N VAL A 1 21.63 19.29 1.61
CA VAL A 1 21.99 18.67 2.91
C VAL A 1 21.93 17.16 2.72
N SER A 2 23.07 16.48 2.80
CA SER A 2 23.11 15.01 2.79
C SER A 2 22.61 14.52 4.15
N GLY A 3 21.39 13.96 4.18
CA GLY A 3 20.77 13.43 5.39
C GLY A 3 21.48 12.17 5.86
N GLY A 4 22.41 12.32 6.82
CA GLY A 4 22.86 11.22 7.65
C GLY A 4 21.80 10.98 8.73
N ASP A 5 21.28 9.75 8.80
CA ASP A 5 20.41 9.29 9.88
C ASP A 5 21.25 9.14 11.16
N ASP A 6 20.94 9.92 12.19
CA ASP A 6 21.52 9.83 13.54
C ASP A 6 20.96 8.63 14.33
N GLY A 7 20.19 7.77 13.68
CA GLY A 7 19.47 6.63 14.25
C GLY A 7 18.06 6.98 14.71
N GLY A 8 17.71 8.27 14.78
CA GLY A 8 16.38 8.73 15.16
C GLY A 8 15.31 8.33 14.15
N LEU A 9 15.63 8.36 12.85
CA LEU A 9 14.69 7.96 11.80
C LEU A 9 14.39 6.45 11.86
N ARG A 10 15.41 5.65 12.15
CA ARG A 10 15.28 4.21 12.36
C ARG A 10 14.46 3.86 13.60
N ALA A 11 14.57 4.62 14.69
CA ALA A 11 13.76 4.42 15.88
C ALA A 11 12.27 4.69 15.58
N MET A 12 11.96 5.82 14.93
CA MET A 12 10.59 6.17 14.55
C MET A 12 9.96 5.15 13.58
N ALA A 13 10.74 4.58 12.65
CA ALA A 13 10.23 3.58 11.72
C ALA A 13 9.66 2.33 12.44
N LYS A 14 10.22 1.96 13.60
CA LYS A 14 9.74 0.82 14.41
C LYS A 14 8.38 1.06 15.04
N GLU A 15 8.03 2.32 15.29
CA GLU A 15 6.76 2.70 15.88
C GLU A 15 5.60 2.61 14.88
N PHE A 16 5.89 2.45 13.59
CA PHE A 16 4.89 2.30 12.54
C PHE A 16 4.28 0.89 12.57
N ALA A 17 3.43 0.65 13.57
CA ALA A 17 2.83 -0.64 13.90
C ALA A 17 2.07 -1.31 12.74
N GLY A 18 1.63 -0.53 11.75
CA GLY A 18 0.98 -1.03 10.54
C GLY A 18 1.96 -1.71 9.57
N ALA A 19 3.17 -1.17 9.34
CA ALA A 19 4.12 -1.71 8.37
C ALA A 19 5.26 -2.52 9.00
N TRP A 20 5.72 -2.15 10.20
CA TRP A 20 6.90 -2.77 10.81
C TRP A 20 6.81 -4.30 10.88
N PRO A 21 5.67 -4.91 11.27
CA PRO A 21 5.45 -6.35 11.16
C PRO A 21 5.79 -6.96 9.79
N TYR A 22 5.29 -6.34 8.73
CA TYR A 22 5.48 -6.83 7.37
C TYR A 22 6.94 -6.76 6.95
N LEU A 23 7.63 -5.68 7.32
CA LEU A 23 9.06 -5.52 7.06
C LEU A 23 9.89 -6.60 7.76
N GLU A 24 9.62 -6.90 9.03
CA GLU A 24 10.28 -8.00 9.75
C GLU A 24 10.03 -9.37 9.11
N LEU A 25 8.78 -9.63 8.70
CA LEU A 25 8.41 -10.89 8.05
C LEU A 25 9.13 -11.08 6.72
N ILE A 26 9.15 -10.04 5.88
CA ILE A 26 9.83 -10.06 4.59
C ILE A 26 11.33 -10.21 4.79
N ALA A 27 11.93 -9.49 5.76
CA ALA A 27 13.34 -9.58 6.06
C ALA A 27 13.72 -11.02 6.43
N HIS A 28 13.07 -11.59 7.46
CA HIS A 28 13.32 -12.94 7.93
C HIS A 28 13.12 -13.98 6.81
N GLY A 29 11.97 -13.93 6.11
CA GLY A 29 11.68 -14.88 5.04
C GLY A 29 12.55 -14.72 3.79
N SER A 30 13.24 -13.59 3.64
CA SER A 30 14.23 -13.35 2.58
C SER A 30 15.67 -13.62 3.00
N GLY A 31 15.91 -14.11 4.23
CA GLY A 31 17.25 -14.30 4.78
C GLY A 31 18.00 -12.99 5.06
N LEU A 32 17.28 -11.90 5.34
CA LEU A 32 17.81 -10.58 5.64
C LEU A 32 17.60 -10.26 7.12
N THR A 33 18.55 -9.52 7.70
CA THR A 33 18.54 -9.18 9.13
C THR A 33 18.02 -7.77 9.41
N ASP A 34 18.09 -6.85 8.44
CA ASP A 34 17.58 -5.46 8.59
C ASP A 34 16.19 -5.32 7.94
N PRO A 35 15.11 -5.10 8.70
CA PRO A 35 13.77 -4.77 8.17
C PRO A 35 13.74 -3.49 7.32
N LEU A 36 14.74 -2.62 7.46
CA LEU A 36 14.90 -1.40 6.66
C LEU A 36 15.88 -1.58 5.50
N ASP A 37 16.33 -2.81 5.22
CA ASP A 37 17.06 -3.10 3.98
C ASP A 37 16.20 -2.66 2.78
N ARG A 38 16.81 -1.95 1.84
CA ARG A 38 16.12 -1.41 0.65
C ARG A 38 15.29 -2.46 -0.08
N ARG A 39 15.75 -3.72 -0.12
CA ARG A 39 15.05 -4.83 -0.78
C ARG A 39 13.76 -5.23 -0.04
N VAL A 40 13.77 -5.12 1.29
CA VAL A 40 12.60 -5.36 2.15
C VAL A 40 11.59 -4.24 1.99
N VAL A 41 12.06 -2.99 2.05
CA VAL A 41 11.24 -1.79 1.87
C VAL A 41 10.62 -1.76 0.47
N GLU A 42 11.38 -2.04 -0.59
CA GLU A 42 10.85 -2.16 -1.97
C GLU A 42 9.82 -3.28 -2.06
N ALA A 43 10.07 -4.45 -1.47
CA ALA A 43 9.11 -5.55 -1.50
C ALA A 43 7.78 -5.18 -0.83
N TYR A 44 7.80 -4.48 0.32
CA TYR A 44 6.57 -4.09 1.01
C TYR A 44 5.79 -2.98 0.29
N TRP A 45 6.44 -1.91 -0.16
CA TRP A 45 5.74 -0.74 -0.71
C TRP A 45 5.48 -0.79 -2.22
N VAL A 46 6.35 -1.46 -2.97
CA VAL A 46 6.32 -1.48 -4.44
C VAL A 46 6.06 -2.89 -4.99
N GLY A 47 6.55 -3.90 -4.28
CA GLY A 47 6.47 -5.29 -4.67
C GLY A 47 7.76 -5.83 -5.28
N SER A 48 7.97 -7.12 -5.09
CA SER A 48 9.07 -7.85 -5.72
C SER A 48 8.78 -9.36 -5.73
N PRO A 49 9.51 -10.16 -6.52
CA PRO A 49 9.36 -11.62 -6.52
C PRO A 49 9.63 -12.30 -5.16
N ARG A 50 10.24 -11.57 -4.20
CA ARG A 50 10.47 -12.09 -2.83
C ARG A 50 9.17 -12.39 -2.12
N LEU A 51 8.11 -11.66 -2.43
CA LEU A 51 6.82 -11.83 -1.77
C LEU A 51 6.20 -13.21 -2.05
N ASP A 52 6.44 -13.77 -3.24
CA ASP A 52 5.95 -15.10 -3.62
C ASP A 52 6.78 -16.25 -3.03
N GLN A 53 7.95 -15.94 -2.48
CA GLN A 53 8.85 -16.93 -1.86
C GLN A 53 8.56 -17.13 -0.37
N LEU A 54 7.70 -16.27 0.21
CA LEU A 54 7.31 -16.36 1.61
C LEU A 54 6.30 -17.48 1.77
N GLY A 55 6.64 -18.48 2.59
CA GLY A 55 5.74 -19.60 2.86
C GLY A 55 4.45 -19.14 3.56
N ILE A 56 3.30 -19.65 3.10
CA ILE A 56 1.97 -19.39 3.69
C ILE A 56 1.96 -19.56 5.23
N PRO A 57 2.55 -20.61 5.83
CA PRO A 57 2.57 -20.74 7.29
C PRO A 57 3.32 -19.61 8.00
N ALA A 58 4.40 -19.11 7.41
CA ALA A 58 5.16 -18.00 7.99
C ALA A 58 4.35 -16.70 7.95
N ILE A 59 3.61 -16.45 6.87
CA ILE A 59 2.71 -15.29 6.74
C ILE A 59 1.56 -15.41 7.74
N ALA A 60 0.89 -16.57 7.78
CA ALA A 60 -0.24 -16.83 8.67
C ALA A 60 0.15 -16.72 10.16
N ASN A 61 1.23 -17.36 10.59
CA ASN A 61 1.71 -17.30 11.98
C ASN A 61 2.12 -15.89 12.38
N SER A 62 2.84 -15.19 11.48
CA SER A 62 3.26 -13.81 11.72
C SER A 62 2.08 -12.85 11.84
N MET A 63 1.01 -13.09 11.09
CA MET A 63 -0.24 -12.36 11.19
C MET A 63 -1.02 -12.76 12.44
N GLU A 64 -1.08 -14.04 12.78
CA GLU A 64 -1.72 -14.55 13.99
C GLU A 64 -1.10 -13.98 15.26
N ASP A 65 0.20 -14.10 15.44
CA ASP A 65 0.88 -13.63 16.66
C ASP A 65 0.67 -12.13 16.90
N ARG A 66 0.49 -11.35 15.82
CA ARG A 66 0.44 -9.89 15.88
C ARG A 66 -0.99 -9.33 15.87
N PHE A 67 -1.92 -10.02 15.23
CA PHE A 67 -3.30 -9.58 15.09
C PHE A 67 -4.27 -10.35 16.01
N ARG A 68 -3.92 -11.54 16.54
CA ARG A 68 -4.80 -12.33 17.43
C ARG A 68 -5.27 -11.53 18.65
N PHE A 69 -4.41 -10.68 19.24
CA PHE A 69 -4.79 -9.88 20.41
C PHE A 69 -5.64 -8.64 20.06
N LYS A 70 -5.66 -8.21 18.79
CA LYS A 70 -6.37 -7.01 18.32
C LYS A 70 -7.60 -7.30 17.45
N SER A 71 -7.69 -8.48 16.85
CA SER A 71 -8.63 -8.76 15.75
C SER A 71 -9.86 -9.59 16.14
N GLY A 72 -9.91 -10.23 17.31
CA GLY A 72 -11.10 -10.97 17.75
C GLY A 72 -11.66 -11.90 16.66
N PRO A 73 -12.99 -11.90 16.39
CA PRO A 73 -13.62 -12.73 15.33
C PRO A 73 -13.11 -12.51 13.90
N GLN A 74 -12.27 -11.50 13.62
CA GLN A 74 -11.73 -11.18 12.29
C GLN A 74 -10.44 -11.96 11.94
N PHE A 75 -9.95 -12.82 12.84
CA PHE A 75 -8.81 -13.67 12.54
C PHE A 75 -9.08 -14.66 11.40
N SER A 76 -10.33 -15.12 11.24
CA SER A 76 -10.72 -15.99 10.12
C SER A 76 -10.61 -15.27 8.77
N SER A 77 -11.07 -14.01 8.66
CA SER A 77 -10.99 -13.25 7.41
C SER A 77 -9.55 -12.90 7.02
N LEU A 78 -8.66 -12.72 7.99
CA LEU A 78 -7.23 -12.54 7.79
C LEU A 78 -6.56 -13.80 7.22
N ALA A 79 -6.83 -14.97 7.83
CA ALA A 79 -6.31 -16.25 7.37
C ALA A 79 -6.87 -16.62 5.98
N GLU A 80 -8.16 -16.37 5.74
CA GLU A 80 -8.80 -16.53 4.43
C GLU A 80 -8.15 -15.64 3.37
N GLY A 81 -7.85 -14.37 3.68
CA GLY A 81 -7.15 -13.47 2.77
C GLY A 81 -5.76 -13.96 2.40
N VAL A 82 -5.00 -14.52 3.36
CA VAL A 82 -3.68 -15.13 3.07
C VAL A 82 -3.83 -16.38 2.20
N LEU A 83 -4.80 -17.26 2.50
CA LEU A 83 -5.09 -18.46 1.71
C LEU A 83 -5.57 -18.14 0.30
N ALA A 84 -6.29 -17.03 0.12
CA ALA A 84 -6.70 -16.48 -1.17
C ALA A 84 -5.53 -15.83 -1.95
N GLY A 85 -4.31 -15.92 -1.44
CA GLY A 85 -3.11 -15.41 -2.09
C GLY A 85 -2.61 -14.08 -1.54
N GLY A 86 -3.04 -13.64 -0.37
CA GLY A 86 -2.49 -12.47 0.31
C GLY A 86 -0.99 -12.60 0.57
N VAL A 87 -0.23 -11.54 0.27
CA VAL A 87 1.21 -11.45 0.56
C VAL A 87 1.52 -10.18 1.34
N PRO A 88 2.67 -10.09 2.04
CA PRO A 88 3.03 -8.92 2.84
C PRO A 88 3.44 -7.71 1.98
N HIS A 89 2.51 -7.21 1.16
CA HIS A 89 2.59 -5.97 0.40
C HIS A 89 1.64 -4.94 1.00
N HIS A 90 1.94 -3.65 0.88
CA HIS A 90 1.13 -2.59 1.47
C HIS A 90 -0.34 -2.64 1.02
N SER A 91 -0.59 -2.96 -0.25
CA SER A 91 -1.96 -3.10 -0.76
C SER A 91 -2.75 -4.22 -0.07
N PHE A 92 -2.12 -5.27 0.46
CA PHE A 92 -2.83 -6.27 1.26
C PHE A 92 -3.37 -5.67 2.54
N ALA A 93 -2.58 -4.85 3.23
CA ALA A 93 -3.04 -4.12 4.42
C ALA A 93 -4.22 -3.20 4.07
N VAL A 94 -4.11 -2.43 2.97
CA VAL A 94 -5.15 -1.48 2.55
C VAL A 94 -6.46 -2.19 2.19
N PHE A 95 -6.42 -3.27 1.41
CA PHE A 95 -7.63 -3.91 0.87
C PHE A 95 -8.19 -5.02 1.75
N CYS A 96 -7.34 -5.79 2.42
CA CYS A 96 -7.78 -7.02 3.11
C CYS A 96 -7.79 -6.87 4.64
N ILE A 97 -7.05 -5.90 5.20
CA ILE A 97 -6.89 -5.76 6.66
C ILE A 97 -7.63 -4.55 7.21
N TYR A 98 -7.50 -3.40 6.55
CA TYR A 98 -8.13 -2.17 7.01
C TYR A 98 -9.65 -2.22 6.80
N PRO A 99 -10.44 -1.54 7.66
CA PRO A 99 -11.89 -1.67 7.67
C PRO A 99 -12.57 -1.06 6.43
N TRP A 100 -11.86 -0.24 5.65
CA TRP A 100 -12.42 0.60 4.60
C TRP A 100 -13.13 -0.18 3.49
N VAL A 101 -12.65 -1.37 3.12
CA VAL A 101 -13.35 -2.21 2.13
C VAL A 101 -14.74 -2.62 2.62
N GLY A 102 -14.88 -2.97 3.91
CA GLY A 102 -16.17 -3.34 4.49
C GLY A 102 -17.19 -2.18 4.52
N LEU A 103 -16.73 -0.94 4.36
CA LEU A 103 -17.59 0.25 4.35
C LEU A 103 -18.07 0.65 2.95
N LEU A 104 -17.57 -0.01 1.90
CA LEU A 104 -18.01 0.25 0.53
C LEU A 104 -19.47 -0.17 0.29
N GLY A 105 -20.01 -1.06 1.12
CA GLY A 105 -21.42 -1.46 1.11
C GLY A 105 -22.36 -0.53 1.87
N ASP A 106 -21.84 0.47 2.59
CA ASP A 106 -22.65 1.50 3.25
C ASP A 106 -22.68 2.76 2.38
N ASP A 107 -23.83 3.04 1.74
CA ASP A 107 -24.02 4.20 0.84
C ASP A 107 -23.57 5.53 1.45
N ARG A 108 -23.67 5.69 2.79
CA ARG A 108 -23.28 6.93 3.47
C ARG A 108 -21.77 7.07 3.62
N ARG A 109 -21.04 5.96 3.63
CA ARG A 109 -19.59 5.90 3.87
C ARG A 109 -18.78 5.52 2.63
N ALA A 110 -19.41 4.95 1.61
CA ALA A 110 -18.75 4.38 0.44
C ALA A 110 -17.81 5.36 -0.26
N ALA A 111 -18.23 6.62 -0.47
CA ALA A 111 -17.41 7.64 -1.12
C ALA A 111 -16.13 7.98 -0.32
N GLN A 112 -16.25 8.11 1.00
CA GLN A 112 -15.11 8.33 1.88
C GLN A 112 -14.19 7.11 1.92
N ALA A 113 -14.77 5.92 2.03
CA ALA A 113 -14.02 4.67 2.03
C ALA A 113 -13.22 4.47 0.74
N LEU A 114 -13.84 4.71 -0.42
CA LEU A 114 -13.17 4.67 -1.71
C LEU A 114 -12.02 5.68 -1.79
N THR A 115 -12.24 6.90 -1.28
CA THR A 115 -11.19 7.93 -1.21
C THR A 115 -10.02 7.46 -0.36
N VAL A 116 -10.26 6.89 0.82
CA VAL A 116 -9.18 6.39 1.69
C VAL A 116 -8.46 5.21 1.05
N LEU A 117 -9.16 4.25 0.46
CA LEU A 117 -8.54 3.13 -0.25
C LEU A 117 -7.65 3.59 -1.40
N ASP A 118 -8.12 4.55 -2.20
CA ASP A 118 -7.36 5.10 -3.31
C ASP A 118 -6.15 5.92 -2.83
N ARG A 119 -6.31 6.66 -1.73
CA ARG A 119 -5.24 7.50 -1.16
C ARG A 119 -4.18 6.70 -0.41
N CYS A 120 -4.57 5.63 0.28
CA CYS A 120 -3.69 4.74 1.03
C CYS A 120 -2.97 3.69 0.18
N ARG A 121 -3.56 3.21 -0.93
CA ARG A 121 -2.78 2.34 -1.85
C ARG A 121 -1.63 3.15 -2.44
N ILE A 122 -0.52 2.48 -2.72
CA ILE A 122 0.56 3.11 -3.48
C ILE A 122 0.10 3.20 -4.93
N ARG A 123 -0.30 4.40 -5.35
CA ARG A 123 -0.65 4.69 -6.75
C ARG A 123 0.63 4.91 -7.55
N TRP A 124 0.46 4.98 -8.86
CA TRP A 124 1.52 5.43 -9.76
C TRP A 124 0.91 6.37 -10.81
N GLY A 125 1.67 7.38 -11.19
CA GLY A 125 1.24 8.36 -12.17
C GLY A 125 2.37 8.82 -13.07
N ARG A 126 2.03 9.33 -14.25
CA ARG A 126 2.98 9.93 -15.18
C ARG A 126 2.98 11.44 -15.00
N VAL A 127 4.16 12.04 -14.81
CA VAL A 127 4.31 13.48 -14.66
C VAL A 127 3.91 14.19 -15.96
N LEU A 128 2.95 15.11 -15.86
CA LEU A 128 2.48 15.94 -16.96
C LEU A 128 3.13 17.33 -16.94
N SER A 129 3.23 17.95 -15.77
CA SER A 129 3.84 19.26 -15.59
C SER A 129 4.36 19.43 -14.16
N LEU A 130 5.36 20.31 -14.01
CA LEU A 130 5.98 20.65 -12.73
C LEU A 130 5.70 22.12 -12.42
N ASP A 131 5.22 22.41 -11.21
CA ASP A 131 4.93 23.78 -10.77
C ASP A 131 5.39 23.99 -9.33
N GLY A 132 6.58 24.57 -9.15
CA GLY A 132 7.12 24.88 -7.83
C GLY A 132 7.18 23.63 -6.94
N ASP A 133 6.47 23.65 -5.82
CA ASP A 133 6.38 22.55 -4.84
C ASP A 133 5.35 21.46 -5.20
N GLN A 134 4.62 21.66 -6.31
CA GLN A 134 3.58 20.76 -6.81
C GLN A 134 3.98 20.14 -8.15
N VAL A 135 3.30 19.06 -8.50
CA VAL A 135 3.40 18.39 -9.79
C VAL A 135 2.03 17.88 -10.20
N VAL A 136 1.70 18.02 -11.49
CA VAL A 136 0.50 17.42 -12.06
C VAL A 136 0.87 16.06 -12.62
N VAL A 137 0.16 15.02 -12.21
CA VAL A 137 0.36 13.64 -12.63
C VAL A 137 -0.91 13.07 -13.21
N GLU A 138 -0.79 12.26 -14.27
CA GLU A 138 -1.88 11.44 -14.78
C GLU A 138 -1.88 10.08 -14.05
N SER A 139 -2.94 9.78 -13.33
CA SER A 139 -3.09 8.58 -12.49
C SER A 139 -4.51 8.01 -12.63
N ALA A 140 -4.65 6.69 -12.54
CA ALA A 140 -5.96 6.05 -12.58
C ALA A 140 -6.50 5.90 -11.16
N PRO A 141 -7.58 6.60 -10.76
CA PRO A 141 -8.19 6.46 -9.44
C PRO A 141 -8.94 5.12 -9.31
N LEU A 142 -9.25 4.69 -8.09
CA LEU A 142 -10.19 3.58 -7.88
C LEU A 142 -11.64 3.99 -8.17
N THR A 143 -12.43 3.02 -8.62
CA THR A 143 -13.88 3.11 -8.76
C THR A 143 -14.56 1.99 -7.99
N TRP A 144 -15.82 2.22 -7.63
CA TRP A 144 -16.69 1.25 -6.97
C TRP A 144 -18.08 1.33 -7.61
N ASP A 145 -18.57 0.20 -8.13
CA ASP A 145 -19.89 0.11 -8.79
C ASP A 145 -20.99 -0.46 -7.90
N GLY A 146 -20.73 -0.61 -6.60
CA GLY A 146 -21.60 -1.32 -5.65
C GLY A 146 -21.24 -2.80 -5.48
N ARG A 147 -20.34 -3.34 -6.31
CA ARG A 147 -19.94 -4.75 -6.27
C ARG A 147 -18.44 -4.99 -6.41
N ARG A 148 -17.75 -4.22 -7.24
CA ARG A 148 -16.34 -4.45 -7.58
C ARG A 148 -15.52 -3.17 -7.46
N LEU A 149 -14.32 -3.32 -6.90
CA LEU A 149 -13.24 -2.34 -6.98
C LEU A 149 -12.53 -2.52 -8.32
N ASP A 150 -12.35 -1.41 -9.04
CA ASP A 150 -11.61 -1.37 -10.30
C ASP A 150 -10.86 -0.03 -10.43
N TYR A 151 -10.15 0.17 -11.54
CA TYR A 151 -9.59 1.46 -11.93
C TYR A 151 -10.57 2.24 -12.79
N GLY A 152 -10.70 3.53 -12.48
CA GLY A 152 -11.30 4.51 -13.37
C GLY A 152 -10.37 4.89 -14.53
N PRO A 153 -10.87 5.70 -15.49
CA PRO A 153 -10.03 6.28 -16.52
C PRO A 153 -8.92 7.15 -15.89
N PRO A 154 -7.72 7.20 -16.49
CA PRO A 154 -6.66 8.10 -16.03
C PRO A 154 -7.14 9.55 -15.98
N GLN A 155 -6.78 10.23 -14.89
CA GLN A 155 -7.15 11.62 -14.62
C GLN A 155 -5.92 12.38 -14.14
N ALA A 156 -5.87 13.67 -14.46
CA ALA A 156 -4.86 14.57 -13.92
C ALA A 156 -5.18 14.87 -12.45
N GLU A 157 -4.20 14.69 -11.56
CA GLU A 157 -4.24 15.13 -10.17
C GLU A 157 -3.00 15.95 -9.83
N THR A 158 -3.17 16.97 -8.98
CA THR A 158 -2.06 17.77 -8.44
C THR A 158 -1.61 17.16 -7.13
N VAL A 159 -0.32 16.89 -7.01
CA VAL A 159 0.32 16.28 -5.82
C VAL A 159 1.55 17.08 -5.41
N VAL A 160 1.88 16.99 -4.13
CA VAL A 160 3.01 17.63 -3.48
C VAL A 160 4.30 16.86 -3.81
N ARG A 161 5.32 17.56 -4.33
CA ARG A 161 6.67 17.00 -4.51
C ARG A 161 7.67 17.51 -3.48
N SER A 162 7.43 18.69 -2.90
CA SER A 162 8.29 19.31 -1.91
C SER A 162 7.53 20.33 -1.07
N ILE A 163 8.11 20.75 0.07
CA ILE A 163 7.68 21.94 0.82
C ILE A 163 8.89 22.85 0.97
N GLY A 164 8.78 24.09 0.49
CA GLY A 164 9.89 25.04 0.49
C GLY A 164 11.08 24.54 -0.33
N GLY A 165 10.82 23.79 -1.41
CA GLY A 165 11.86 23.18 -2.25
C GLY A 165 12.55 21.95 -1.65
N VAL A 166 12.16 21.51 -0.44
CA VAL A 166 12.67 20.28 0.18
C VAL A 166 11.66 19.15 -0.01
N GLY A 167 12.06 18.10 -0.73
CA GLY A 167 11.20 16.96 -1.06
C GLY A 167 11.94 15.63 -1.01
N MET A 168 11.19 14.52 -1.06
CA MET A 168 11.75 13.17 -1.05
C MET A 168 12.49 12.84 -2.36
N VAL A 169 12.06 13.46 -3.46
CA VAL A 169 12.60 13.22 -4.81
C VAL A 169 13.36 14.45 -5.29
N GLN A 170 14.67 14.31 -5.49
CA GLN A 170 15.53 15.46 -5.80
C GLN A 170 15.43 15.94 -7.25
N LYS A 171 15.13 15.04 -8.20
CA LYS A 171 15.00 15.38 -9.62
C LYS A 171 13.81 14.66 -10.21
N LEU A 172 12.87 15.44 -10.73
CA LEU A 172 11.66 14.97 -11.39
C LEU A 172 11.50 15.72 -12.71
N GLU A 173 11.16 15.01 -13.77
CA GLU A 173 11.01 15.54 -15.12
C GLU A 173 9.64 15.19 -15.70
N VAL A 174 9.15 15.99 -16.65
CA VAL A 174 7.93 15.67 -17.39
C VAL A 174 8.11 14.34 -18.13
N GLY A 175 7.13 13.46 -18.00
CA GLY A 175 7.15 12.11 -18.56
C GLY A 175 7.68 11.03 -17.62
N ASP A 176 8.29 11.39 -16.49
CA ASP A 176 8.67 10.42 -15.45
C ASP A 176 7.45 9.69 -14.89
N TRP A 177 7.66 8.44 -14.46
CA TRP A 177 6.69 7.72 -13.65
C TRP A 177 7.07 7.84 -12.18
N VAL A 178 6.07 8.12 -11.33
CA VAL A 178 6.23 8.27 -9.88
C VAL A 178 5.29 7.37 -9.11
N SER A 179 5.68 7.00 -7.90
CA SER A 179 4.76 6.43 -6.89
C SER A 179 4.14 7.56 -6.07
N LEU A 180 2.88 7.37 -5.70
CA LEU A 180 2.09 8.33 -4.93
C LEU A 180 1.48 7.65 -3.70
N HIS A 181 1.54 8.31 -2.55
CA HIS A 181 0.85 7.92 -1.33
C HIS A 181 0.23 9.18 -0.73
N TRP A 182 -1.08 9.16 -0.51
CA TRP A 182 -1.86 10.36 -0.20
C TRP A 182 -1.63 11.47 -1.23
N GLU A 183 -1.30 12.69 -0.82
CA GLU A 183 -1.07 13.82 -1.73
C GLU A 183 0.40 13.93 -2.16
N TRP A 184 1.25 12.95 -1.86
CA TRP A 184 2.70 13.08 -2.03
C TRP A 184 3.27 12.21 -3.14
N VAL A 185 4.24 12.78 -3.86
CA VAL A 185 5.22 11.99 -4.62
C VAL A 185 6.20 11.35 -3.66
N CYS A 186 6.32 10.03 -3.70
CA CYS A 186 7.22 9.28 -2.82
C CYS A 186 8.57 8.99 -3.49
N ASP A 187 8.56 8.47 -4.72
CA ASP A 187 9.78 8.17 -5.49
C ASP A 187 9.50 8.13 -6.99
N LYS A 188 10.56 8.19 -7.81
CA LYS A 188 10.51 7.77 -9.21
C LYS A 188 10.40 6.25 -9.28
N VAL A 189 9.57 5.74 -10.18
CA VAL A 189 9.43 4.29 -10.39
C VAL A 189 9.86 3.90 -11.79
N SER A 190 10.68 2.85 -11.86
CA SER A 190 11.01 2.18 -13.12
C SER A 190 9.79 1.44 -13.68
N GLU A 191 9.86 1.07 -14.95
CA GLU A 191 8.82 0.25 -15.57
C GLU A 191 8.61 -1.08 -14.84
N ARG A 192 9.69 -1.71 -14.37
CA ARG A 192 9.64 -2.94 -13.56
C ARG A 192 8.84 -2.73 -12.28
N GLN A 193 9.13 -1.66 -11.54
CA GLN A 193 8.45 -1.33 -10.28
C GLN A 193 6.98 -0.99 -10.52
N ARG A 194 6.66 -0.25 -11.58
CA ARG A 194 5.28 0.02 -11.98
C ARG A 194 4.49 -1.26 -12.29
N ARG A 195 5.12 -2.24 -12.95
CA ARG A 195 4.50 -3.55 -13.19
C ARG A 195 4.24 -4.32 -11.89
N PHE A 196 5.15 -4.25 -10.91
CA PHE A 196 4.91 -4.87 -9.60
C PHE A 196 3.79 -4.18 -8.82
N LEU A 197 3.78 -2.84 -8.78
CA LEU A 197 2.69 -2.09 -8.15
C LEU A 197 1.33 -2.49 -8.71
N ARG A 198 1.21 -2.58 -10.04
CA ARG A 198 0.01 -3.08 -10.70
C ARG A 198 -0.29 -4.52 -10.29
N HIS A 199 0.67 -5.43 -10.45
CA HIS A 199 0.49 -6.86 -10.17
C HIS A 199 -0.03 -7.12 -8.74
N PHE A 200 0.59 -6.53 -7.72
CA PHE A 200 0.17 -6.76 -6.33
C PHE A 200 -1.10 -5.99 -5.97
N THR A 201 -1.35 -4.82 -6.57
CA THR A 201 -2.64 -4.13 -6.39
C THR A 201 -3.78 -4.97 -6.97
N ASP A 202 -3.64 -5.43 -8.22
CA ASP A 202 -4.62 -6.28 -8.91
C ASP A 202 -4.89 -7.57 -8.11
N ARG A 203 -3.83 -8.24 -7.65
CA ARG A 203 -3.91 -9.46 -6.84
C ARG A 203 -4.75 -9.27 -5.58
N HIS A 204 -4.55 -8.18 -4.84
CA HIS A 204 -5.28 -7.96 -3.59
C HIS A 204 -6.68 -7.38 -3.80
N MET A 205 -6.91 -6.62 -4.88
CA MET A 205 -8.26 -6.26 -5.30
C MET A 205 -9.07 -7.50 -5.73
N ALA A 206 -8.45 -8.49 -6.37
CA ALA A 206 -9.11 -9.74 -6.74
C ALA A 206 -9.64 -10.50 -5.52
N ILE A 207 -8.86 -10.62 -4.44
CA ILE A 207 -9.29 -11.24 -3.17
C ILE A 207 -10.58 -10.58 -2.66
N VAL A 208 -10.62 -9.26 -2.62
CA VAL A 208 -11.80 -8.50 -2.16
C VAL A 208 -12.99 -8.68 -3.11
N ASN A 209 -12.74 -8.59 -4.42
CA ASN A 209 -13.78 -8.71 -5.43
C ASN A 209 -14.40 -10.13 -5.50
N GLU A 210 -13.65 -11.16 -5.12
CA GLU A 210 -14.11 -12.55 -5.04
C GLU A 210 -14.86 -12.83 -3.73
N ALA A 211 -14.41 -12.25 -2.62
CA ALA A 211 -15.07 -12.37 -1.31
C ALA A 211 -16.39 -11.57 -1.20
N GLY A 212 -16.56 -10.52 -2.03
CA GLY A 212 -17.68 -9.58 -1.96
C GLY A 212 -17.51 -8.52 -0.86
N ALA A 213 -17.94 -7.28 -1.09
CA ALA A 213 -17.70 -6.13 -0.20
C ALA A 213 -18.20 -6.28 1.24
N HIS A 214 -19.21 -7.12 1.48
CA HIS A 214 -19.78 -7.35 2.82
C HIS A 214 -18.87 -8.19 3.74
N SER A 215 -17.76 -8.70 3.20
CA SER A 215 -16.82 -9.60 3.89
C SER A 215 -15.58 -8.87 4.43
N GLY A 216 -15.46 -7.56 4.20
CA GLY A 216 -14.37 -6.72 4.75
C GLY A 216 -14.60 -6.37 6.23
N PRO A 217 -13.56 -5.94 6.99
CA PRO A 217 -13.64 -5.74 8.45
C PRO A 217 -14.41 -4.47 8.87
N ALA A 218 -15.66 -4.31 8.43
CA ALA A 218 -16.57 -3.19 8.76
C ALA A 218 -16.84 -3.06 10.28
N ALA A 219 -16.63 -4.13 11.05
CA ALA A 219 -16.94 -4.19 12.48
C ALA A 219 -16.00 -3.38 13.40
N MET A 220 -15.00 -2.66 12.86
CA MET A 220 -14.05 -1.87 13.68
C MET A 220 -14.45 -0.40 13.91
N LEU A 221 -15.51 0.10 13.25
CA LEU A 221 -15.95 1.50 13.40
C LEU A 221 -17.18 1.64 14.30
N GLY A 222 -17.05 1.11 15.53
CA GLY A 222 -17.92 1.44 16.65
C GLY A 222 -17.74 2.89 17.08
#